data_AF-K1Q386-F1
#
_entry.id   AF-K1Q386-F1
#
_cell.length_a   1.000
_cell.length_b   1.000
_cell.length_c   1.000
_cell.angle_alpha   90.00
_cell.angle_beta   90.00
_cell.angle_gamma   90.00
#
_symmetry.space_group_name_H-M   'P 1'
#
loop_
_entity.id
_entity.type
_entity.pdbx_description
1 polymer ?
#
loop_
_entity_poly.entity_id
_entity_poly.type
_entity_poly.pdbx_seq_one_letter_code
_entity_poly.pdbx_strand_id
1 'polypeptide(L)' 'MVEKKAMSVATSRKIAGSGLGFRHIMLAHKRDELSGVKTLLGEHGMKGKVVSKMIEYLKAHEE' A
#
# COMPACT_ATOMS: atom_id res chain seq x y z
N MET A 1 10.47 5.12 19.59
CA MET A 1 10.11 5.20 18.15
C MET A 1 8.82 4.44 17.95
N VAL A 2 7.69 5.12 17.77
CA VAL A 2 6.44 4.44 17.39
C VAL A 2 6.54 4.21 15.89
N GLU A 3 6.81 2.98 15.47
CA GLU A 3 6.70 2.58 14.07
C GLU A 3 5.30 2.99 13.59
N LYS A 4 5.24 4.01 12.71
CA LYS A 4 3.98 4.46 12.13
C LYS A 4 3.42 3.30 11.31
N LYS A 5 2.46 2.57 11.88
CA LYS A 5 1.71 1.55 11.12
C LYS A 5 1.07 2.22 9.91
N ALA A 6 1.55 1.87 8.72
CA ALA A 6 1.00 2.31 7.43
C ALA A 6 -0.51 2.04 7.35
N MET A 7 -0.95 0.92 7.95
CA MET A 7 -2.34 0.48 7.90
C MET A 7 -2.73 -0.37 9.12
N SER A 8 -4.05 -0.51 9.34
CA SER A 8 -4.62 -1.40 10.35
C SER A 8 -4.35 -2.87 10.00
N VAL A 9 -4.24 -3.71 11.03
CA VAL A 9 -4.02 -5.17 10.89
C VAL A 9 -5.07 -5.84 10.00
N ALA A 10 -6.33 -5.40 10.09
CA ALA A 10 -7.42 -5.91 9.24
C ALA A 10 -7.17 -5.63 7.74
N THR A 11 -6.62 -4.46 7.41
CA THR A 11 -6.28 -4.07 6.05
C THR A 11 -5.09 -4.89 5.54
N SER A 12 -4.05 -5.07 6.36
CA SER A 12 -2.91 -5.91 6.01
C SER A 12 -3.33 -7.35 5.74
N ARG A 13 -4.24 -7.90 6.55
CA ARG A 13 -4.79 -9.25 6.35
C ARG A 13 -5.61 -9.36 5.07
N LYS A 14 -6.41 -8.34 4.70
CA LYS A 14 -7.14 -8.36 3.42
C LYS A 14 -6.19 -8.35 2.22
N ILE A 15 -5.15 -7.53 2.27
CA ILE A 15 -4.14 -7.45 1.22
C ILE A 15 -3.41 -8.80 1.08
N ALA A 16 -2.93 -9.36 2.20
CA ALA A 16 -2.27 -10.66 2.21
C ALA A 16 -3.19 -11.80 1.73
N GLY A 17 -4.45 -11.79 2.16
CA GLY A 17 -5.48 -12.75 1.72
C GLY A 17 -5.84 -12.64 0.24
N SER A 18 -5.43 -11.56 -0.43
CA SER A 18 -5.60 -11.41 -1.87
C SER A 18 -4.38 -11.84 -2.69
N GLY A 19 -3.34 -12.41 -2.05
CA GLY A 19 -2.07 -12.74 -2.70
C GLY A 19 -1.16 -11.53 -2.95
N LEU A 20 -1.57 -10.34 -2.53
CA LEU A 20 -0.76 -9.14 -2.60
C LEU A 20 0.21 -9.07 -1.42
N GLY A 21 1.51 -9.07 -1.72
CA GLY A 21 2.57 -8.81 -0.75
C GLY A 21 3.09 -7.38 -0.85
N PHE A 22 3.86 -6.97 0.16
CA PHE A 22 4.48 -5.64 0.20
C PHE A 22 5.35 -5.35 -1.05
N ARG A 23 6.07 -6.36 -1.57
CA ARG A 23 6.87 -6.23 -2.80
C ARG A 23 6.03 -5.85 -4.02
N HIS A 24 4.81 -6.36 -4.15
CA HIS A 24 3.93 -6.02 -5.28
C HIS A 24 3.51 -4.55 -5.21
N ILE A 25 3.23 -4.06 -4.01
CA ILE A 25 2.87 -2.66 -3.77
C ILE A 25 4.07 -1.74 -4.02
N MET A 26 5.26 -2.14 -3.57
CA MET A 26 6.51 -1.41 -3.85
C MET A 26 6.80 -1.34 -5.34
N LEU A 27 6.66 -2.45 -6.07
CA LEU A 27 6.85 -2.49 -7.53
C LEU A 27 5.84 -1.58 -8.25
N ALA A 28 4.58 -1.58 -7.79
CA ALA A 28 3.56 -0.70 -8.34
C ALA A 28 3.91 0.78 -8.11
N HIS A 29 4.42 1.12 -6.92
CA HIS A 29 4.88 2.49 -6.60
C HIS A 29 6.07 2.92 -7.45
N LYS A 30 7.10 2.06 -7.60
CA LYS A 30 8.27 2.35 -8.44
C LYS A 30 7.93 2.50 -9.92
N ARG A 31 6.88 1.82 -10.39
CA ARG A 31 6.44 1.89 -11.79
C ARG A 31 5.60 3.13 -12.07
N ASP A 32 4.72 3.50 -11.14
CA ASP A 32 3.94 4.74 -11.18
C ASP A 32 3.57 5.12 -9.74
N GLU A 33 4.21 6.19 -9.26
CA GLU A 33 4.24 6.60 -7.86
C GLU A 33 2.84 6.83 -7.26
N LEU A 34 1.88 7.25 -8.09
CA LEU A 34 0.52 7.61 -7.68
C LEU A 34 -0.53 6.64 -8.21
N SER A 35 -0.45 6.30 -9.49
CA SER A 35 -1.48 5.51 -10.17
C SER A 35 -1.27 4.03 -9.96
N GLY A 36 -0.02 3.55 -9.83
CA GLY A 36 0.29 2.13 -9.68
C GLY A 36 -0.31 1.53 -8.41
N VAL A 37 -0.05 2.18 -7.26
CA VAL A 37 -0.59 1.75 -5.96
C VAL A 37 -2.11 1.92 -5.91
N LYS A 38 -2.65 2.99 -6.51
CA LYS A 38 -4.09 3.26 -6.57
C LYS A 38 -4.84 2.20 -7.37
N THR A 39 -4.33 1.82 -8.53
CA THR A 39 -4.92 0.77 -9.37
C THR A 39 -4.84 -0.57 -8.65
N LEU A 40 -3.65 -0.96 -8.19
CA LEU A 40 -3.42 -2.24 -7.52
C LEU A 40 -4.30 -2.42 -6.27
N LEU A 41 -4.34 -1.43 -5.38
CA LEU A 41 -5.16 -1.52 -4.17
C LEU A 41 -6.65 -1.31 -4.47
N GLY A 42 -6.98 -0.53 -5.50
CA GLY A 42 -8.34 -0.28 -5.97
C GLY A 42 -9.02 -1.54 -6.51
N GLU A 43 -8.32 -2.32 -7.35
CA GLU A 43 -8.80 -3.62 -7.87
C GLU A 43 -9.10 -4.61 -6.74
N HIS A 44 -8.41 -4.48 -5.61
CA HIS A 44 -8.60 -5.29 -4.42
C HIS A 44 -9.60 -4.68 -3.41
N GLY A 45 -10.38 -3.68 -3.82
CA GLY A 45 -11.47 -3.10 -3.03
C GLY A 45 -11.01 -2.22 -1.86
N MET A 46 -9.78 -1.69 -1.90
CA MET A 46 -9.27 -0.81 -0.85
C MET A 46 -9.82 0.61 -0.98
N LYS A 47 -10.17 1.22 0.16
CA LYS A 47 -10.65 2.60 0.21
C LYS A 47 -9.50 3.57 -0.08
N GLY A 48 -9.80 4.70 -0.73
CA GLY A 48 -8.81 5.73 -1.08
C GLY A 48 -7.94 6.22 0.10
N LYS A 49 -8.48 6.29 1.33
CA LYS A 49 -7.69 6.65 2.53
C LYS A 49 -6.56 5.66 2.84
N VAL A 50 -6.76 4.37 2.55
CA VAL A 50 -5.72 3.34 2.73
C VAL A 50 -4.64 3.50 1.66
N VAL A 51 -5.05 3.77 0.42
CA VAL A 51 -4.15 4.02 -0.70
C VAL A 51 -3.25 5.22 -0.42
N SER A 52 -3.82 6.36 -0.02
CA SER A 52 -3.03 7.56 0.29
C SER A 52 -2.02 7.32 1.41
N LYS A 53 -2.42 6.68 2.52
CA LYS A 53 -1.50 6.33 3.60
C LYS A 53 -0.38 5.40 3.15
N MET A 54 -0.69 4.46 2.25
CA MET A 54 0.30 3.51 1.74
C MET A 54 1.32 4.22 0.84
N ILE A 55 0.86 5.14 -0.02
CA ILE A 55 1.75 5.97 -0.85
C ILE A 55 2.64 6.85 0.04
N GLU A 56 2.08 7.51 1.06
CA GLU A 56 2.87 8.32 2.02
C GLU A 56 3.91 7.47 2.76
N TYR A 57 3.54 6.25 3.16
CA TYR A 57 4.46 5.32 3.82
C TYR A 57 5.61 4.87 2.91
N LEU A 58 5.31 4.56 1.64
CA LEU A 58 6.33 4.17 0.66
C LEU A 58 7.29 5.33 0.37
N LYS A 59 6.78 6.56 0.18
CA LYS A 59 7.62 7.75 0.02
C LYS A 59 8.53 8.01 1.21
N ALA A 60 8.07 7.75 2.42
CA ALA A 60 8.84 7.94 3.64
C ALA A 60 9.89 6.82 3.88
N HIS A 61 9.87 5.74 3.09
CA HIS A 61 10.78 4.59 3.20
C HIS A 61 11.52 4.29 1.89
N GLU A 62 11.44 5.18 0.89
CA GLU A 62 12.44 5.27 -0.19
C GLU A 62 13.63 6.09 0.33
N GLU A 63 14.58 5.40 0.95
CA GLU A 63 15.97 5.84 1.15
C GLU A 63 16.89 5.17 0.13
#